data_AF-A0A084DC05-F1
#
_entry.id   AF-A0A084DC05-F1
#
_cell.length_a   1.000
_cell.length_b   1.000
_cell.length_c   1.000
_cell.angle_alpha   90.00
_cell.angle_beta   90.00
_cell.angle_gamma   90.00
#
_symmetry.space_group_name_H-M   'P 1'
#
loop_
_entity.id
_entity.type
_entity.pdbx_description
1 polymer ?
#
loop_
_entity_poly.entity_id
_entity_poly.type
_entity_poly.pdbx_seq_one_letter_code
_entity_poly.pdbx_strand_id
1 'polypeptide(L)'
;MKKLVPLLLCFSLLGCAAQQETNCVHAPFHAKFQDADGDVGPFANMKFSLIRVSDGAVVYQGTTDEQGRAEWANACRGEQYQLRQDGLLGE
;
A
#
# COMPACT_ATOMS: atom_id res chain seq x y z
N MET A 1 28.54 -53.05 -3.13
CA MET A 1 28.66 -51.67 -3.65
C MET A 1 27.28 -51.03 -3.74
N LYS A 2 27.16 -49.80 -3.21
CA LYS A 2 26.14 -48.74 -3.46
C LYS A 2 24.65 -49.07 -3.20
N LYS A 3 24.16 -48.65 -2.01
CA LYS A 3 23.22 -47.51 -1.72
C LYS A 3 21.76 -47.85 -2.08
N LEU A 4 20.92 -48.25 -1.12
CA LEU A 4 20.16 -47.45 -0.14
C LEU A 4 19.22 -46.38 -0.74
N VAL A 5 17.92 -46.67 -0.55
CA VAL A 5 16.82 -45.80 -0.10
C VAL A 5 15.85 -45.22 -1.15
N PRO A 6 14.54 -45.52 -0.97
CA PRO A 6 13.40 -44.93 -1.69
C PRO A 6 12.99 -43.60 -1.04
N LEU A 7 12.23 -42.74 -1.72
CA LEU A 7 11.14 -42.00 -1.06
C LEU A 7 10.34 -41.20 -2.10
N LEU A 8 9.06 -41.57 -2.20
CA LEU A 8 7.98 -40.65 -2.55
C LEU A 8 8.13 -39.38 -1.73
N LEU A 9 8.15 -38.22 -2.37
CA LEU A 9 7.75 -36.94 -1.79
C LEU A 9 7.49 -35.99 -2.97
N CYS A 10 6.39 -36.24 -3.69
CA CYS A 10 5.74 -35.19 -4.45
C CYS A 10 5.23 -34.17 -3.43
N PHE A 11 6.10 -33.23 -3.06
CA PHE A 11 5.76 -32.06 -2.27
C PHE A 11 4.72 -31.27 -3.08
N SER A 12 3.45 -31.54 -2.75
CA SER A 12 2.31 -30.69 -3.04
C SER A 12 2.53 -29.34 -2.37
N LEU A 13 3.32 -28.48 -3.02
CA LEU A 13 3.35 -27.05 -2.77
C LEU A 13 2.12 -26.43 -3.45
N LEU A 14 0.92 -26.85 -3.03
CA LEU A 14 -0.21 -25.94 -3.00
C LEU A 14 0.10 -24.98 -1.86
N GLY A 15 0.90 -23.96 -2.17
CA GLY A 15 0.97 -22.77 -1.33
C GLY A 15 -0.45 -22.25 -1.21
N CYS A 16 -1.06 -22.43 -0.05
CA CYS A 16 -2.23 -21.66 0.32
C CYS A 16 -1.82 -20.19 0.16
N ALA A 17 -2.32 -19.55 -0.89
CA ALA A 17 -2.51 -18.12 -0.86
C ALA A 17 -3.51 -17.89 0.28
N ALA A 18 -2.99 -17.74 1.50
CA ALA A 18 -3.75 -17.27 2.62
C ALA A 18 -4.11 -15.83 2.28
N GLN A 19 -5.21 -15.65 1.55
CA GLN A 19 -5.93 -14.39 1.53
C GLN A 19 -6.36 -14.19 2.98
N GLN A 20 -5.53 -13.46 3.74
CA GLN A 20 -5.99 -12.80 4.94
C GLN A 20 -7.05 -11.81 4.47
N GLU A 21 -8.30 -12.28 4.37
CA GLU A 21 -9.44 -11.40 4.43
C GLU A 21 -9.51 -10.88 5.86
N THR A 22 -8.67 -9.87 6.12
CA THR A 22 -8.85 -8.99 7.25
C THR A 22 -10.25 -8.40 7.10
N ASN A 23 -11.13 -8.61 8.08
CA ASN A 23 -12.43 -7.95 8.16
C ASN A 23 -12.21 -6.43 8.13
N CYS A 24 -12.22 -5.86 6.93
CA CYS A 24 -11.87 -4.48 6.70
C CYS A 24 -13.01 -3.59 7.18
N VAL A 25 -12.81 -2.94 8.32
CA VAL A 25 -13.69 -1.83 8.72
C VAL A 25 -13.19 -0.59 8.00
N HIS A 26 -13.86 -0.24 6.91
CA HIS A 26 -13.56 0.98 6.15
C HIS A 26 -13.79 2.22 7.01
N ALA A 27 -12.88 3.19 6.89
CA ALA A 27 -12.98 4.48 7.55
C ALA A 27 -12.50 5.59 6.60
N PRO A 28 -13.08 6.81 6.70
CA PRO A 28 -12.56 7.96 5.99
C PRO A 28 -11.25 8.42 6.63
N PHE A 29 -10.29 8.75 5.78
CA PHE A 29 -9.02 9.36 6.16
C PHE A 29 -8.81 10.61 5.33
N HIS A 30 -8.19 11.59 5.99
CA HIS A 30 -7.88 12.88 5.40
C HIS A 30 -6.41 13.16 5.70
N ALA A 31 -5.68 13.69 4.73
CA ALA A 31 -4.32 14.17 4.91
C ALA A 31 -4.19 15.59 4.37
N LYS A 32 -3.28 16.36 4.98
CA LYS A 32 -2.84 17.65 4.45
C LYS A 32 -1.32 17.60 4.32
N PHE A 33 -0.82 17.95 3.15
CA PHE A 33 0.59 18.04 2.85
C PHE A 33 1.02 19.50 2.82
N GLN A 34 2.08 19.80 3.54
CA GLN A 34 2.72 21.10 3.57
C GLN A 34 4.19 20.90 3.94
N ASP A 35 5.05 21.82 3.56
CA ASP A 35 6.44 21.81 4.01
C ASP A 35 6.56 22.29 5.46
N ALA A 36 7.80 22.47 5.92
CA ALA A 36 8.10 22.90 7.28
C ALA A 36 7.61 24.34 7.57
N ASP A 37 7.47 25.19 6.55
CA ASP A 37 7.03 26.58 6.65
C ASP A 37 5.50 26.71 6.45
N GLY A 38 4.83 25.63 6.05
CA GLY A 38 3.40 25.58 5.81
C GLY A 38 3.01 25.86 4.35
N ASP A 39 3.98 25.92 3.43
CA ASP A 39 3.69 26.03 2.00
C ASP A 39 3.10 24.72 1.48
N VAL A 40 2.02 24.86 0.71
CA VAL A 40 1.28 23.77 0.07
C VAL A 40 1.60 23.67 -1.41
N GLY A 41 2.29 24.66 -2.00
CA GLY A 41 2.55 24.75 -3.44
C GLY A 41 3.08 23.46 -4.08
N PRO A 42 4.15 22.85 -3.54
CA PRO A 42 4.68 21.58 -4.06
C PRO A 42 3.70 20.40 -3.99
N PHE A 43 2.68 20.50 -3.14
CA PHE A 43 1.73 19.44 -2.85
C PHE A 43 0.33 19.73 -3.39
N ALA A 44 0.10 20.85 -4.08
CA ALA A 44 -1.17 21.15 -4.74
C ALA A 44 -1.29 20.36 -6.05
N ASN A 45 -2.45 19.76 -6.33
CA ASN A 45 -2.70 18.93 -7.52
C ASN A 45 -1.68 17.78 -7.70
N MET A 46 -1.10 17.33 -6.60
CA MET A 46 -0.09 16.28 -6.54
C MET A 46 -0.76 14.91 -6.65
N LYS A 47 -0.29 14.08 -7.60
CA LYS A 47 -0.70 12.67 -7.69
C LYS A 47 -0.03 11.85 -6.61
N PHE A 48 -0.80 10.94 -5.99
CA PHE A 48 -0.27 10.05 -4.96
C PHE A 48 -0.92 8.67 -4.97
N SER A 49 -0.21 7.71 -4.39
CA SER A 49 -0.67 6.35 -4.12
C SER A 49 -0.65 6.08 -2.62
N LEU A 50 -1.68 5.41 -2.13
CA LEU A 50 -1.72 4.82 -0.80
C LEU A 50 -1.42 3.33 -0.91
N ILE A 51 -0.36 2.90 -0.24
CA ILE A 51 0.18 1.54 -0.32
C ILE A 51 -0.01 0.88 1.04
N ARG A 52 -0.70 -0.27 1.09
CA ARG A 52 -0.83 -1.04 2.32
C ARG A 52 0.50 -1.73 2.63
N VAL A 53 0.99 -1.58 3.86
CA VAL A 53 2.32 -2.06 4.26
C VAL A 53 2.39 -3.58 4.35
N SER A 54 1.29 -4.23 4.72
CA SER A 54 1.24 -5.69 4.96
C SER A 54 1.47 -6.52 3.70
N ASP A 55 1.00 -6.06 2.54
CA ASP A 55 1.07 -6.79 1.26
C ASP A 55 1.70 -5.97 0.11
N GLY A 56 2.01 -4.69 0.34
CA GLY A 56 2.53 -3.79 -0.69
C GLY A 56 1.49 -3.37 -1.74
N ALA A 57 0.20 -3.66 -1.53
CA ALA A 57 -0.84 -3.36 -2.50
C ALA A 57 -1.12 -1.85 -2.56
N VAL A 58 -1.22 -1.31 -3.78
CA VAL A 58 -1.79 0.03 -3.99
C VAL A 58 -3.29 -0.08 -3.79
N VAL A 59 -3.79 0.47 -2.69
CA VAL A 59 -5.22 0.40 -2.31
C VAL A 59 -6.00 1.64 -2.71
N TYR A 60 -5.30 2.73 -3.04
CA TYR A 60 -5.91 3.97 -3.49
C TYR A 60 -4.90 4.79 -4.32
N GLN A 61 -5.41 5.49 -5.33
CA GLN A 61 -4.68 6.50 -6.09
C GLN A 61 -5.53 7.77 -6.13
N GLY A 62 -4.91 8.92 -5.91
CA GLY A 62 -5.61 10.18 -5.84
C GLY A 62 -4.78 11.36 -6.31
N THR A 63 -5.40 12.52 -6.25
CA THR A 63 -4.76 13.81 -6.49
C THR A 63 -5.18 14.74 -5.36
N THR A 64 -4.23 15.44 -4.74
CA THR A 64 -4.54 16.45 -3.74
C THR A 64 -5.25 17.66 -4.36
N ASP A 65 -6.03 18.38 -3.57
CA ASP A 65 -6.63 19.64 -4.01
C ASP A 65 -5.62 20.80 -4.05
N GLU A 66 -6.09 22.00 -4.41
CA GLU A 66 -5.31 23.23 -4.48
C GLU A 66 -4.69 23.65 -3.12
N GLN A 67 -5.17 23.09 -2.00
CA GLN A 67 -4.67 23.35 -0.66
C GLN A 67 -3.85 22.18 -0.10
N GLY A 68 -3.44 21.24 -0.96
CA GLY A 68 -2.65 20.10 -0.58
C GLY A 68 -3.41 19.08 0.28
N ARG A 69 -4.75 19.06 0.22
CA ARG A 69 -5.56 18.09 0.97
C ARG A 69 -5.90 16.87 0.13
N ALA A 70 -5.92 15.71 0.78
CA ALA A 70 -6.34 14.44 0.21
C ALA A 70 -7.39 13.80 1.10
N GLU A 71 -8.39 13.17 0.49
CA GLU A 71 -9.44 12.41 1.18
C GLU A 71 -9.58 11.03 0.54
N TRP A 72 -9.68 9.98 1.35
CA TRP A 72 -9.98 8.63 0.87
C TRP A 72 -10.81 7.85 1.88
N ALA A 73 -11.79 7.08 1.39
CA ALA A 73 -12.77 6.39 2.23
C ALA A 73 -12.54 4.87 2.37
N ASN A 74 -11.67 4.29 1.55
CA ASN A 74 -11.54 2.83 1.40
C ASN A 74 -10.34 2.20 2.11
N ALA A 75 -9.70 2.92 3.03
CA ALA A 75 -8.67 2.31 3.87
C ALA A 75 -9.30 1.55 5.05
N CYS A 76 -8.74 0.38 5.36
CA CYS A 76 -9.11 -0.44 6.50
C CYS A 76 -8.50 0.12 7.79
N ARG A 77 -9.32 0.28 8.83
CA ARG A 77 -8.87 0.66 10.17
C ARG A 77 -7.91 -0.39 10.74
N GLY A 78 -6.82 0.08 11.36
CA GLY A 78 -5.81 -0.78 12.01
C GLY A 78 -4.71 -1.29 11.10
N GLU A 79 -4.87 -1.17 9.78
CA GLU A 79 -3.81 -1.40 8.81
C GLU A 79 -2.82 -0.23 8.80
N GLN A 80 -1.57 -0.52 8.42
CA GLN A 80 -0.56 0.49 8.15
C GLN A 80 -0.49 0.81 6.67
N TYR A 81 -0.32 2.09 6.35
CA TYR A 81 -0.22 2.58 4.99
C TYR A 81 1.00 3.48 4.82
N GLN A 82 1.64 3.36 3.67
CA GLN A 82 2.62 4.29 3.16
C GLN A 82 1.96 5.16 2.09
N LEU A 83 2.19 6.48 2.17
CA LEU A 83 1.81 7.40 1.12
C LEU A 83 3.01 7.70 0.24
N ARG A 84 2.84 7.58 -1.07
CA ARG A 84 3.88 7.85 -2.06
C ARG A 84 3.39 8.92 -3.02
N GLN A 85 4.17 9.98 -3.17
CA GLN A 85 3.98 10.93 -4.26
C GLN A 85 4.38 10.27 -5.58
N ASP A 86 3.50 10.33 -6.57
CA ASP A 86 3.73 9.75 -7.89
C ASP A 86 4.10 10.84 -8.89
N GLY A 87 4.86 10.46 -9.93
CA GLY A 87 5.19 11.38 -11.03
C GLY A 87 6.23 12.44 -10.70
N LEU A 88 6.88 12.38 -9.52
CA LEU A 88 8.16 13.04 -9.32
C LEU A 88 9.20 12.33 -10.18
N LEU A 89 9.49 12.89 -11.34
CA LEU A 89 10.68 12.59 -12.12
C LEU A 89 11.75 13.56 -11.63
N GLY A 90 12.69 13.09 -10.82
CA GLY A 90 13.90 13.85 -10.55
C GLY A 90 14.77 13.93 -11.81
N GLU A 91 15.40 15.07 -12.04
CA GLU A 91 16.55 15.16 -12.96
C GLU A 91 17.80 14.55 -12.32
#